data_AF-A0A5F2HVV1-F1
#
_entry.id   AF-A0A5F2HVV1-F1
#
_cell.length_a   1.000
_cell.length_b   1.000
_cell.length_c   1.000
_cell.angle_alpha   90.00
_cell.angle_beta   90.00
_cell.angle_gamma   90.00
#
_symmetry.space_group_name_H-M   'P 1'
#
loop_
_entity.id
_entity.type
_entity.pdbx_description
1 polymer ?
#
loop_
_entity_poly.entity_id
_entity_poly.type
_entity_poly.pdbx_seq_one_letter_code
_entity_poly.pdbx_strand_id
1 'polypeptide(L)' 'MVVRSKIVVLAFALALAGCAGRNTHELLNKTNVAVPASAIAATHEIFVATTREPATKDPRQVFDGDRSLTTSYAR' A
#
# COMPACT_ATOMS: atom_id res chain seq x y z
N MET A 1 -16.64 3.60 -44.65
CA MET A 1 -15.69 4.30 -43.75
C MET A 1 -16.22 4.44 -42.31
N VAL A 2 -17.49 4.80 -42.11
CA VAL A 2 -18.08 5.07 -40.78
C VAL A 2 -18.06 3.86 -39.82
N VAL A 3 -18.33 2.64 -40.29
CA VAL A 3 -18.36 1.43 -39.45
C VAL A 3 -17.00 1.07 -38.87
N ARG A 4 -15.93 1.13 -39.69
CA ARG A 4 -14.56 0.84 -39.24
C ARG A 4 -14.08 1.85 -38.19
N SER A 5 -14.44 3.12 -38.35
CA SER A 5 -14.12 4.17 -37.37
C SER A 5 -14.81 3.94 -36.02
N LYS A 6 -16.08 3.52 -36.00
CA LYS A 6 -16.79 3.23 -34.74
C LYS A 6 -16.20 2.04 -33.98
N ILE A 7 -15.74 1.01 -34.69
CA ILE A 7 -15.09 -0.17 -34.08
C ILE A 7 -13.77 0.24 -33.42
N VAL A 8 -12.98 1.09 -34.07
CA VAL A 8 -11.71 1.59 -33.51
C VAL A 8 -11.95 2.43 -32.26
N VAL A 9 -12.95 3.33 -32.28
CA VAL A 9 -13.31 4.14 -31.11
C VAL A 9 -13.78 3.26 -29.95
N LEU A 10 -14.60 2.24 -30.22
CA LEU A 10 -15.06 1.30 -29.20
C LEU A 10 -13.88 0.51 -28.60
N ALA A 11 -13.00 -0.05 -29.44
CA ALA A 11 -11.84 -0.80 -28.99
C ALA A 11 -10.90 0.06 -28.12
N PHE A 12 -10.70 1.33 -28.49
CA PHE A 12 -9.89 2.26 -27.72
C PHE A 12 -10.53 2.61 -26.36
N ALA A 13 -11.85 2.82 -26.32
CA ALA A 13 -12.58 3.06 -25.08
C ALA A 13 -12.51 1.86 -24.12
N LEU A 14 -12.61 0.62 -24.64
CA LEU A 14 -12.45 -0.59 -23.82
C LEU A 14 -11.01 -0.75 -23.29
N ALA A 15 -10.00 -0.41 -24.08
CA ALA A 15 -8.60 -0.46 -23.65
C ALA A 15 -8.32 0.52 -22.50
N LEU A 16 -8.90 1.72 -22.54
CA LEU A 16 -8.75 2.73 -21.49
C LEU A 16 -9.50 2.37 -20.20
N ALA A 17 -10.62 1.66 -20.28
CA ALA A 17 -11.38 1.22 -19.10
C ALA A 17 -10.58 0.24 -18.21
N GLY A 18 -9.61 -0.48 -18.78
CA GLY A 18 -8.70 -1.36 -18.02
C GLY A 18 -7.69 -0.63 -17.13
N CYS A 19 -7.42 0.65 -17.38
CA CYS A 19 -6.49 1.45 -16.58
C CYS A 19 -7.10 1.95 -15.25
N ALA A 20 -8.43 1.94 -15.11
CA ALA A 20 -9.12 2.26 -13.86
C ALA A 20 -9.36 0.97 -13.04
N GLY A 21 -8.28 0.34 -12.57
CA GLY A 21 -8.34 -0.88 -11.76
C GLY A 21 -9.17 -0.68 -10.48
N ARG A 22 -10.20 -1.50 -10.28
CA ARG A 22 -11.20 -1.32 -9.21
C ARG A 22 -10.72 -1.63 -7.78
N ASN A 23 -9.49 -2.08 -7.57
CA ASN A 23 -9.08 -2.68 -6.28
C ASN A 23 -7.61 -2.43 -5.87
N THR A 24 -7.00 -1.29 -6.20
CA THR A 24 -5.59 -1.02 -5.85
C THR A 24 -5.36 -0.64 -4.37
N HIS A 25 -6.40 -0.59 -3.53
CA HIS A 25 -6.33 -0.10 -2.15
C HIS A 25 -6.91 -1.06 -1.10
N GLU A 26 -7.19 -2.31 -1.45
CA GLU A 26 -7.68 -3.29 -0.46
C GLU A 26 -6.50 -3.88 0.31
N LEU A 27 -6.06 -3.16 1.34
CA LEU A 27 -4.96 -3.57 2.23
C LEU A 27 -5.40 -4.49 3.37
N LEU A 28 -6.72 -4.57 3.59
CA LEU A 28 -7.35 -5.35 4.66
C LEU A 28 -8.43 -6.23 4.04
N ASN A 29 -8.46 -7.50 4.44
CA ASN A 29 -9.44 -8.45 3.95
C ASN A 29 -10.85 -7.98 4.33
N LYS A 30 -11.71 -7.69 3.34
CA LYS A 30 -13.12 -7.30 3.58
C LYS A 30 -13.97 -8.45 4.13
N THR A 31 -13.48 -9.69 4.01
CA THR A 31 -14.18 -10.87 4.53
C THR A 31 -13.65 -11.19 5.91
N ASN A 32 -14.50 -11.04 6.93
CA ASN A 32 -14.13 -11.43 8.28
C ASN A 32 -13.96 -12.95 8.34
N VAL A 33 -12.74 -13.41 8.65
CA VAL A 33 -12.48 -14.84 8.87
C VAL A 33 -12.73 -15.13 10.33
N ALA A 34 -13.72 -15.98 10.62
CA ALA A 34 -13.97 -16.46 11.97
C ALA A 34 -12.83 -17.38 12.40
N VAL A 35 -11.90 -16.83 13.19
CA VAL A 35 -10.78 -17.58 13.78
C VAL A 35 -11.11 -17.84 15.25
N PRO A 36 -11.01 -19.09 15.75
CA PRO A 36 -11.26 -19.37 17.16
C PRO A 36 -10.28 -18.60 18.04
N ALA A 37 -10.72 -18.09 19.19
CA ALA A 37 -9.89 -17.27 20.07
C ALA A 37 -8.60 -17.98 20.50
N SER A 38 -8.60 -19.31 20.61
CA SER A 38 -7.41 -20.13 20.88
C SER A 38 -6.33 -20.05 19.79
N ALA A 39 -6.70 -19.74 18.54
CA ALA A 39 -5.77 -19.53 17.44
C ALA A 39 -5.23 -18.09 17.37
N ILE A 40 -5.82 -17.15 18.13
CA ILE A 40 -5.35 -15.77 18.31
C ILE A 40 -4.72 -15.58 19.71
N ALA A 41 -4.91 -16.53 20.62
CA ALA A 41 -4.36 -16.50 21.97
C ALA A 41 -2.86 -16.78 21.95
N ALA A 42 -2.09 -15.79 21.50
CA ALA A 42 -0.64 -15.76 21.55
C ALA A 42 -0.18 -14.34 21.92
N THR A 43 1.05 -14.22 22.39
CA THR A 43 1.67 -12.89 22.53
C THR A 43 2.03 -12.41 21.12
N HIS A 44 1.46 -11.27 20.73
CA HIS A 44 1.73 -10.63 19.44
C HIS A 44 2.58 -9.40 19.70
N GLU A 45 3.77 -9.35 19.10
CA GLU A 45 4.65 -8.19 19.15
C GLU A 45 4.66 -7.49 17.79
N ILE A 46 4.44 -6.18 17.79
CA ILE A 46 4.50 -5.36 16.57
C ILE A 46 5.89 -4.75 16.49
N PHE A 47 6.67 -5.17 15.50
CA PHE A 47 7.97 -4.59 15.21
C PHE A 47 7.83 -3.56 14.10
N VAL A 48 8.19 -2.31 14.37
CA VAL A 48 8.17 -1.24 13.37
C VAL A 48 9.61 -0.95 12.93
N ALA A 49 9.88 -1.15 11.64
CA ALA A 49 11.18 -0.88 11.02
C ALA A 49 11.12 0.37 10.14
N THR A 50 12.17 1.18 10.15
CA THR A 50 12.27 2.39 9.33
C THR A 50 13.70 2.62 8.83
N THR A 51 13.84 3.13 7.61
CA THR A 51 15.11 3.60 7.04
C THR A 51 15.20 5.13 7.04
N ARG A 52 14.28 5.83 7.71
CA ARG A 52 14.35 7.28 7.85
C ARG A 52 15.53 7.66 8.73
N GLU A 53 16.30 8.65 8.32
CA GLU A 53 17.41 9.18 9.11
C GLU A 53 16.89 9.85 10.39
N PRO A 54 17.47 9.61 11.58
CA PRO A 54 17.05 10.28 12.80
C PRO A 54 17.39 11.78 12.73
N ALA A 55 16.48 12.63 13.19
CA ALA A 55 16.75 14.06 13.23
C ALA A 55 17.83 14.39 14.26
N THR A 56 18.86 15.12 13.85
CA THR A 56 19.97 15.54 14.73
C THR A 56 19.99 17.04 15.02
N LYS A 57 19.21 17.83 14.25
CA LYS A 57 19.27 19.31 14.25
C LYS A 57 18.11 19.97 15.01
N ASP A 58 16.88 19.50 14.84
CA ASP A 58 15.69 20.00 15.56
C ASP A 58 15.17 18.92 16.52
N PRO A 59 15.23 19.13 17.84
CA PRO A 59 14.80 18.13 18.83
C PRO A 59 13.29 17.85 18.82
N ARG A 60 12.49 18.63 18.08
CA ARG A 60 11.05 18.37 17.91
C ARG A 60 10.74 17.44 16.74
N GLN A 61 11.73 17.12 15.92
CA GLN A 61 11.58 16.21 14.80
C GLN A 61 12.13 14.83 15.19
N VAL A 62 11.43 13.78 14.76
CA VAL A 62 11.85 12.39 15.03
C VAL A 62 12.76 11.88 13.91
N PHE A 63 12.48 12.29 12.67
CA PHE A 63 13.22 11.91 11.48
C PHE A 63 13.61 13.15 10.69
N ASP A 64 14.79 13.13 10.08
CA ASP A 64 15.18 14.09 9.05
C ASP A 64 14.50 13.71 7.71
N GLY A 65 14.73 14.52 6.68
CA GLY A 65 14.21 14.28 5.32
C GLY A 65 14.91 13.15 4.56
N ASP A 66 16.09 12.74 5.03
CA ASP A 66 16.97 11.80 4.35
C ASP A 66 16.77 10.34 4.76
N ARG A 67 17.47 9.43 4.08
CA ARG A 67 17.46 7.99 4.34
C ARG A 67 18.76 7.55 5.01
N SER A 68 18.63 6.78 6.08
CA SER A 68 19.73 6.07 6.72
C SER A 68 20.15 4.83 5.92
N LEU A 69 21.45 4.57 5.89
CA LEU A 69 22.03 3.30 5.41
C LEU A 69 21.75 2.13 6.36
N THR A 70 21.31 2.42 7.58
CA THR A 70 20.98 1.43 8.61
C THR A 70 19.48 1.47 8.92
N THR A 71 18.86 0.29 9.04
CA THR A 71 17.45 0.18 9.44
C THR A 71 17.33 0.30 10.95
N SER A 72 16.45 1.19 11.41
CA SER A 72 16.10 1.35 12.82
C SER A 72 14.82 0.58 13.15
N TYR A 73 14.72 0.09 14.37
CA TYR A 73 13.57 -0.66 14.87
C TYR A 73 13.03 0.02 16.12
N ALA A 74 11.73 0.30 16.15
CA ALA A 74 11.05 0.66 17.38
C ALA A 74 10.81 -0.61 18.19
N ARG A 75 11.19 -0.57 19.47
CA ARG A 75 10.89 -1.59 20.47
C ARG A 75 9.96 -0.98 21.50
#